data_AF-A0A662XTS3-F1
#
_entry.id   AF-A0A662XTS3-F1
#
_cell.length_a   1.000
_cell.length_b   1.000
_cell.length_c   1.000
_cell.angle_alpha   90.00
_cell.angle_beta   90.00
_cell.angle_gamma   90.00
#
_symmetry.space_group_name_H-M   'P 1'
#
loop_
_entity.id
_entity.type
_entity.pdbx_description
1 polymer ?
#
loop_
_entity_poly.entity_id
_entity_poly.type
_entity_poly.pdbx_seq_one_letter_code
_entity_poly.pdbx_strand_id
1 'polypeptide(L)'
;MESNDRDSSDSDSSMSSPEADAIQTIAVVAPYLQSYYAKELRNTSILQGSAYFKELVESDSEMRFYDVVRMRRETFFELLRLLDSTGRVSSSDSVSSGEKLLIFMYVLTRTTHRATGERCQVSGATVSSAIKEVPAAISIVRTAFIKPPAAATPARITSSPKFFPYFENCIGAIDGV
;
A
#
# COMPACT_ATOMS: atom_id res chain seq x y z
N MET A 1 -82.24 36.92 24.12
CA MET A 1 -80.78 37.16 24.10
C MET A 1 -80.20 36.07 23.24
N GLU A 2 -79.75 36.50 22.08
CA GLU A 2 -79.43 35.73 20.88
C GLU A 2 -78.00 35.19 20.93
N SER A 3 -77.82 34.00 20.34
CA SER A 3 -76.69 33.55 19.53
C SER A 3 -75.26 33.36 20.09
N ASN A 4 -74.77 32.16 19.78
CA ASN A 4 -73.49 31.80 19.15
C ASN A 4 -72.31 31.27 19.98
N ASP A 5 -72.11 29.96 19.80
CA ASP A 5 -70.93 29.30 19.22
C ASP A 5 -69.53 29.74 19.68
N ARG A 6 -68.74 28.78 20.18
CA ARG A 6 -67.76 28.07 19.35
C ARG A 6 -66.98 27.03 20.16
N ASP A 7 -66.95 25.85 19.54
CA ASP A 7 -66.02 24.74 19.70
C ASP A 7 -64.55 25.20 19.77
N SER A 8 -63.75 24.50 20.57
CA SER A 8 -62.28 24.52 20.49
C SER A 8 -61.77 23.17 21.00
N SER A 9 -61.97 22.17 20.16
CA SER A 9 -60.99 21.10 20.02
C SER A 9 -59.80 21.63 19.23
N ASP A 10 -58.59 21.56 19.80
CA ASP A 10 -57.34 21.48 19.04
C ASP A 10 -56.33 20.78 19.96
N SER A 11 -56.30 19.44 19.88
CA SER A 11 -55.36 18.72 19.02
C SER A 11 -53.94 18.92 19.52
N ASP A 12 -53.57 18.10 20.51
CA ASP A 12 -52.18 17.82 20.86
C ASP A 12 -51.55 17.12 19.65
N SER A 13 -51.18 17.93 18.65
CA SER A 13 -50.59 17.46 17.41
C SER A 13 -49.19 16.99 17.73
N SER A 14 -49.07 15.69 17.95
CA SER A 14 -47.81 14.96 17.90
C SER A 14 -47.04 15.39 16.66
N MET A 15 -46.00 16.22 16.84
CA MET A 15 -45.03 16.56 15.79
C MET A 15 -44.31 15.28 15.39
N SER A 16 -44.86 14.57 14.42
CA SER A 16 -44.19 13.52 13.68
C SER A 16 -44.08 14.00 12.25
N SER A 17 -42.88 13.97 11.66
CA SER A 17 -42.66 13.20 10.41
C SER A 17 -41.50 13.64 9.51
N PRO A 18 -40.96 14.89 9.52
CA PRO A 18 -39.78 15.15 8.67
C PRO A 18 -38.62 15.88 9.35
N GLU A 19 -38.90 16.80 10.27
CA GLU A 19 -37.88 17.67 10.85
C GLU A 19 -37.01 16.92 11.86
N ALA A 20 -37.60 16.08 12.70
CA ALA A 20 -36.87 15.24 13.64
C ALA A 20 -35.96 14.23 12.92
N ASP A 21 -36.44 13.63 11.83
CA ASP A 21 -35.66 12.71 11.00
C ASP A 21 -34.55 13.43 10.24
N ALA A 22 -34.80 14.64 9.75
CA ALA A 22 -33.78 15.48 9.13
C ALA A 22 -32.70 15.89 10.14
N ILE A 23 -33.09 16.27 11.37
CA ILE A 23 -32.16 16.61 12.45
C ILE A 23 -31.32 15.40 12.83
N GLN A 24 -31.93 14.22 12.96
CA GLN A 24 -31.21 12.99 13.27
C GLN A 24 -30.26 12.58 12.14
N THR A 25 -30.69 12.75 10.88
CA THR A 25 -29.86 12.49 9.71
C THR A 25 -28.69 13.45 9.67
N ILE A 26 -28.90 14.75 9.89
CA ILE A 26 -27.83 15.75 9.96
C ILE A 26 -26.90 15.46 11.14
N ALA A 27 -27.42 15.09 12.31
CA ALA A 27 -26.63 14.77 13.49
C ALA A 27 -25.70 13.56 13.29
N VAL A 28 -26.03 12.64 12.38
CA VAL A 28 -25.16 11.50 12.02
C VAL A 28 -24.28 11.82 10.82
N VAL A 29 -24.84 12.42 9.77
CA VAL A 29 -24.15 12.68 8.50
C VAL A 29 -23.17 13.84 8.64
N ALA A 30 -23.51 14.91 9.36
CA ALA A 30 -22.62 16.06 9.53
C ALA A 30 -21.31 15.70 10.24
N PRO A 31 -21.26 14.99 11.39
CA PRO A 31 -19.98 14.59 11.97
C PRO A 31 -19.25 13.55 11.13
N TYR A 32 -19.97 12.69 10.39
CA TYR A 32 -19.35 11.78 9.43
C TYR A 32 -18.67 12.54 8.30
N LEU A 33 -19.36 13.50 7.67
CA LEU A 33 -18.80 14.37 6.64
C LEU A 33 -17.70 15.26 7.20
N GLN A 34 -17.87 15.80 8.41
CA GLN A 34 -16.84 16.56 9.12
C GLN A 34 -15.59 15.71 9.32
N SER A 35 -15.70 14.43 9.72
CA SER A 35 -14.55 13.53 9.84
C SER A 35 -13.95 13.13 8.48
N TYR A 36 -14.79 13.11 7.44
CA TYR A 36 -14.37 12.80 6.07
C TYR A 36 -13.59 13.95 5.44
N TYR A 37 -14.03 15.20 5.67
CA TYR A 37 -13.41 16.44 5.18
C TYR A 37 -12.31 16.97 6.11
N ALA A 38 -12.48 16.88 7.43
CA ALA A 38 -11.43 17.10 8.44
C ALA A 38 -10.56 15.85 8.59
N LYS A 39 -10.08 15.31 7.46
CA LYS A 39 -8.93 14.43 7.47
C LYS A 39 -7.75 15.30 7.91
N GLU A 40 -7.40 15.21 9.19
CA GLU A 40 -6.13 15.75 9.67
C GLU A 40 -5.02 15.25 8.73
N LEU A 41 -4.23 16.18 8.21
CA LEU A 41 -3.03 15.87 7.47
C LEU A 41 -2.12 15.08 8.43
N ARG A 42 -2.16 13.75 8.36
CA ARG A 42 -1.31 12.89 9.20
C ARG A 42 0.18 13.05 8.89
N ASN A 43 0.50 13.73 7.80
CA ASN A 43 1.85 13.97 7.32
C ASN A 43 2.20 15.44 7.56
N THR A 44 2.49 15.81 8.81
CA THR A 44 2.87 17.18 9.21
C THR A 44 4.39 17.38 9.33
N SER A 45 5.20 16.35 9.09
CA SER A 45 6.65 16.51 9.25
C SER A 45 7.27 17.25 8.07
N ILE A 46 8.24 18.09 8.44
CA ILE A 46 9.02 18.98 7.58
C ILE A 46 9.91 18.17 6.59
N LEU A 47 10.14 16.88 6.88
CA LEU A 47 10.95 16.00 6.05
C LEU A 47 10.07 15.27 5.03
N GLN A 48 9.95 15.82 3.82
CA GLN A 48 9.25 15.15 2.69
C GLN A 48 9.96 13.83 2.32
N GLY A 49 9.21 12.85 1.82
CA GLY A 49 9.76 11.54 1.39
C GLY A 49 10.92 11.64 0.40
N SER A 50 10.93 12.70 -0.42
CA SER A 50 11.99 13.01 -1.40
C SER A 50 13.28 13.47 -0.74
N ALA A 51 13.18 14.30 0.31
CA ALA A 51 14.33 14.74 1.10
C ALA A 51 14.98 13.55 1.82
N TYR A 52 14.16 12.63 2.36
CA TYR A 52 14.67 11.42 2.99
C TYR A 52 15.35 10.47 1.99
N PHE A 53 14.74 10.26 0.80
CA PHE A 53 15.37 9.45 -0.24
C PHE A 53 16.71 10.05 -0.66
N LYS A 54 16.75 11.37 -0.86
CA LYS A 54 17.98 12.09 -1.20
C LYS A 54 19.05 11.97 -0.10
N GLU A 55 18.70 12.20 1.16
CA GLU A 55 19.60 12.02 2.32
C GLU A 55 20.16 10.59 2.38
N LEU A 56 19.31 9.59 2.16
CA LEU A 56 19.72 8.18 2.21
C LEU A 56 20.68 7.81 1.06
N VAL A 57 20.43 8.34 -0.13
CA VAL A 57 21.29 8.15 -1.31
C VAL A 57 22.63 8.87 -1.16
N GLU A 58 22.62 10.11 -0.64
CA GLU A 58 23.82 10.96 -0.47
C GLU A 58 24.65 10.61 0.78
N SER A 59 24.13 9.81 1.70
CA SER A 59 24.84 9.38 2.92
C SER A 59 26.10 8.57 2.61
N ASP A 60 27.25 8.87 3.24
CA ASP A 60 28.49 8.08 3.08
C ASP A 60 28.41 6.67 3.68
N SER A 61 27.42 6.40 4.55
CA SER A 61 27.27 5.09 5.20
C SER A 61 26.53 4.08 4.32
N GLU A 62 27.26 3.13 3.75
CA GLU A 62 26.69 1.95 3.06
C GLU A 62 25.86 1.07 4.00
N MET A 63 26.28 0.92 5.26
CA MET A 63 25.55 0.15 6.27
C MET A 63 24.15 0.73 6.53
N ARG A 64 24.05 2.06 6.63
CA ARG A 64 22.76 2.75 6.79
C ARG A 64 21.83 2.48 5.60
N PHE A 65 22.36 2.51 4.37
CA PHE A 65 21.59 2.20 3.17
C PHE A 65 21.10 0.75 3.20
N TYR A 66 22.00 -0.18 3.51
CA TYR A 66 21.70 -1.61 3.60
C TYR A 66 20.66 -1.93 4.68
N ASP A 67 20.70 -1.27 5.83
CA ASP A 67 19.73 -1.50 6.91
C ASP A 67 18.30 -1.11 6.53
N VAL A 68 18.15 -0.11 5.66
CA VAL A 68 16.84 0.38 5.20
C VAL A 68 16.32 -0.47 4.04
N VAL A 69 17.16 -0.70 3.02
CA VAL A 69 16.74 -1.26 1.73
C VAL A 69 17.01 -2.77 1.63
N ARG A 70 17.87 -3.32 2.51
CA ARG A 70 18.35 -4.73 2.51
C ARG A 70 19.04 -5.16 1.21
N MET A 71 19.63 -4.21 0.51
CA MET A 71 20.49 -4.45 -0.65
C MET A 71 21.58 -3.39 -0.71
N ARG A 72 22.66 -3.69 -1.45
CA ARG A 72 23.72 -2.72 -1.73
C ARG A 72 23.16 -1.56 -2.57
N ARG A 73 23.73 -0.37 -2.40
CA ARG A 73 23.32 0.83 -3.15
C ARG A 73 23.40 0.63 -4.66
N GLU A 74 24.48 0.04 -5.14
CA GLU A 74 24.68 -0.28 -6.56
C GLU A 74 23.53 -1.15 -7.10
N THR A 75 23.22 -2.25 -6.39
CA THR A 75 22.13 -3.16 -6.74
C THR A 75 20.77 -2.46 -6.75
N PHE A 76 20.53 -1.54 -5.82
CA PHE A 76 19.31 -0.75 -5.80
C PHE A 76 19.15 0.10 -7.07
N PHE A 77 20.21 0.78 -7.50
CA PHE A 77 20.16 1.61 -8.71
C PHE A 77 20.12 0.79 -9.99
N GLU A 78 20.72 -0.40 -10.02
CA GLU A 78 20.56 -1.34 -11.13
C GLU A 78 19.12 -1.85 -11.22
N LEU A 79 18.53 -2.23 -10.08
CA LEU A 79 17.13 -2.61 -10.02
C LEU A 79 16.23 -1.44 -10.47
N LEU A 80 16.48 -0.23 -10.00
CA LEU A 80 15.72 0.96 -10.40
C LEU A 80 15.78 1.17 -11.93
N ARG A 81 16.97 1.09 -12.53
CA ARG A 81 17.15 1.17 -13.98
C ARG A 81 16.37 0.08 -14.73
N LEU A 82 16.39 -1.16 -14.24
CA LEU A 82 15.63 -2.26 -14.82
C LEU A 82 14.12 -2.01 -14.73
N LEU A 83 13.62 -1.52 -13.59
CA LEU A 83 12.20 -1.24 -13.39
C LEU A 83 11.73 -0.04 -14.22
N ASP A 84 12.53 1.02 -14.33
CA ASP A 84 12.22 2.17 -15.18
C ASP A 84 12.09 1.74 -16.66
N SER A 85 12.92 0.79 -17.11
CA SER A 85 12.84 0.24 -18.48
C SER A 85 11.51 -0.46 -18.79
N THR A 86 10.76 -0.88 -17.77
CA THR A 86 9.43 -1.51 -17.95
C THR A 86 8.31 -0.50 -18.21
N GLY A 87 8.53 0.78 -17.88
CA GLY A 87 7.51 1.82 -17.93
C GLY A 87 6.32 1.63 -16.96
N ARG A 88 6.44 0.71 -15.99
CA ARG A 88 5.35 0.38 -15.04
C ARG A 88 5.44 1.10 -13.70
N VAL A 89 6.62 1.64 -13.36
CA VAL A 89 6.80 2.50 -12.18
C VAL A 89 6.73 3.93 -12.65
N SER A 90 5.54 4.52 -12.62
CA SER A 90 5.35 5.89 -13.09
C SER A 90 5.88 6.87 -12.05
N SER A 91 6.72 7.83 -12.43
CA SER A 91 6.93 8.99 -11.58
C SER A 91 5.66 9.84 -11.59
N SER A 92 5.14 10.20 -10.42
CA SER A 92 4.06 11.16 -10.27
C SER A 92 4.65 12.52 -9.91
N ASP A 93 3.89 13.61 -10.06
CA ASP A 93 4.36 14.98 -9.80
C ASP A 93 4.99 15.17 -8.40
N SER A 94 4.63 14.30 -7.44
CA SER A 94 5.10 14.33 -6.06
C SER A 94 6.03 13.19 -5.65
N VAL A 95 6.18 12.13 -6.46
CA VAL A 95 6.91 10.90 -6.05
C VAL A 95 7.58 10.24 -7.25
N SER A 96 8.91 10.16 -7.20
CA SER A 96 9.75 9.52 -8.20
C SER A 96 9.68 7.98 -8.15
N SER A 97 10.10 7.33 -9.24
CA SER A 97 10.24 5.87 -9.27
C SER A 97 11.22 5.33 -8.22
N GLY A 98 12.30 6.09 -7.93
CA GLY A 98 13.26 5.78 -6.86
C GLY A 98 12.63 5.81 -5.47
N GLU A 99 11.80 6.81 -5.19
CA GLU A 99 11.05 6.87 -3.93
C GLU A 99 10.01 5.74 -3.83
N LYS A 100 9.31 5.40 -4.92
CA LYS A 100 8.39 4.26 -4.94
C LYS A 100 9.11 2.94 -4.65
N LEU A 101 10.29 2.74 -5.23
CA LEU A 101 11.12 1.57 -4.95
C LEU A 101 11.61 1.56 -3.50
N LEU A 102 12.06 2.70 -2.97
CA LEU A 102 12.45 2.84 -1.56
C LEU A 102 11.28 2.50 -0.63
N ILE A 103 10.09 3.06 -0.89
CA ILE A 103 8.87 2.79 -0.12
C ILE A 103 8.54 1.31 -0.14
N PHE A 104 8.57 0.68 -1.32
CA PHE A 104 8.32 -0.75 -1.46
C PHE A 104 9.31 -1.59 -0.62
N MET A 105 10.61 -1.31 -0.73
CA MET A 105 11.63 -1.99 0.07
C MET A 105 11.41 -1.75 1.56
N TYR A 106 11.15 -0.52 1.96
CA TYR A 106 10.88 -0.17 3.35
C TYR A 106 9.64 -0.91 3.92
N VAL A 107 8.60 -1.11 3.11
CA VAL A 107 7.43 -1.94 3.49
C VAL A 107 7.82 -3.40 3.69
N LEU A 108 8.63 -3.97 2.80
CA LEU A 108 9.06 -5.37 2.90
C LEU A 108 9.99 -5.61 4.09
N THR A 109 10.80 -4.63 4.47
CA THR A 109 11.85 -4.78 5.49
C THR A 109 11.37 -4.52 6.92
N ARG A 110 10.17 -3.94 7.11
CA ARG A 110 9.60 -3.64 8.42
C ARG A 110 8.22 -4.26 8.61
N THR A 111 7.98 -4.76 9.82
CA THR A 111 6.83 -5.61 10.16
C THR A 111 5.47 -4.90 10.28
N THR A 112 5.37 -3.57 10.17
CA THR A 112 4.05 -2.91 10.18
C THR A 112 3.93 -1.77 9.16
N HIS A 113 2.91 -1.86 8.30
CA HIS A 113 2.51 -0.80 7.35
C HIS A 113 2.32 0.58 8.01
N ARG A 114 1.95 0.59 9.31
CA ARG A 114 1.77 1.81 10.11
C ARG A 114 3.10 2.51 10.41
N ALA A 115 4.18 1.76 10.69
CA ALA A 115 5.52 2.32 10.89
C ALA A 115 6.15 2.83 9.58
N THR A 116 5.68 2.33 8.43
CA THR A 116 6.06 2.85 7.11
C THR A 116 5.35 4.14 6.76
N GLY A 117 4.05 4.23 7.05
CA GLY A 117 3.31 5.50 6.88
C GLY A 117 3.88 6.64 7.74
N GLU A 118 4.23 6.35 8.99
CA GLU A 118 4.78 7.35 9.92
C GLU A 118 6.16 7.87 9.48
N ARG A 119 7.04 6.99 8.96
CA ARG A 119 8.39 7.39 8.53
C ARG A 119 8.44 7.98 7.13
N CYS A 120 7.58 7.54 6.21
CA CYS A 120 7.68 8.01 4.83
C CYS A 120 7.03 9.38 4.62
N GLN A 121 6.19 9.89 5.54
CA GLN A 121 5.49 11.18 5.37
C GLN A 121 4.71 11.29 4.04
N VAL A 122 4.49 10.17 3.36
CA VAL A 122 3.77 10.05 2.09
C VAL A 122 2.36 9.58 2.36
N SER A 123 1.43 9.93 1.46
CA SER A 123 0.04 9.53 1.61
C SER A 123 -0.11 8.00 1.59
N GLY A 124 -1.13 7.46 2.25
CA GLY A 124 -1.46 6.02 2.15
C GLY A 124 -1.74 5.58 0.71
N ALA A 125 -2.19 6.50 -0.15
CA ALA A 125 -2.35 6.27 -1.59
C ALA A 125 -0.99 6.05 -2.28
N THR A 126 0.03 6.83 -1.92
CA THR A 126 1.42 6.66 -2.41
C THR A 126 1.98 5.30 -2.03
N VAL A 127 1.82 4.89 -0.77
CA VAL A 127 2.26 3.55 -0.32
C VAL A 127 1.54 2.45 -1.10
N SER A 128 0.24 2.61 -1.30
CA SER A 128 -0.58 1.66 -2.06
C SER A 128 -0.18 1.59 -3.53
N SER A 129 0.19 2.72 -4.15
CA SER A 129 0.70 2.79 -5.53
C SER A 129 2.06 2.08 -5.62
N ALA A 130 3.00 2.35 -4.72
CA ALA A 130 4.30 1.67 -4.69
C ALA A 130 4.17 0.14 -4.56
N ILE A 131 3.31 -0.33 -3.65
CA ILE A 131 3.06 -1.77 -3.44
C ILE A 131 2.41 -2.44 -4.67
N LYS A 132 1.74 -1.70 -5.54
CA LYS A 132 1.13 -2.23 -6.77
C LYS A 132 2.08 -2.17 -7.96
N GLU A 133 2.70 -1.02 -8.18
CA GLU A 133 3.50 -0.74 -9.37
C GLU A 133 4.83 -1.48 -9.36
N VAL A 134 5.53 -1.51 -8.22
CA VAL A 134 6.87 -2.11 -8.13
C VAL A 134 6.83 -3.63 -8.37
N PRO A 135 5.96 -4.43 -7.72
CA PRO A 135 5.83 -5.86 -8.04
C PRO A 135 5.38 -6.14 -9.48
N ALA A 136 4.52 -5.30 -10.05
CA ALA A 136 4.08 -5.45 -11.44
C ALA A 136 5.26 -5.27 -12.41
N ALA A 137 6.13 -4.29 -12.17
CA ALA A 137 7.37 -4.09 -12.90
C ALA A 137 8.33 -5.27 -12.73
N ILE A 138 8.54 -5.73 -11.48
CA ILE A 138 9.37 -6.91 -11.18
C ILE A 138 8.88 -8.15 -11.93
N SER A 139 7.57 -8.36 -12.03
CA SER A 139 6.98 -9.51 -12.75
C SER A 139 7.37 -9.54 -14.23
N ILE A 140 7.52 -8.38 -14.87
CA ILE A 140 7.97 -8.28 -16.26
C ILE A 140 9.45 -8.66 -16.34
N VAL A 141 10.28 -8.02 -15.51
CA VAL A 141 11.74 -8.26 -15.48
C VAL A 141 12.05 -9.71 -15.15
N ARG A 142 11.28 -10.34 -14.24
CA ARG A 142 11.43 -11.74 -13.83
C ARG A 142 11.58 -12.70 -15.00
N THR A 143 10.83 -12.49 -16.09
CA THR A 143 10.84 -13.40 -17.25
C THR A 143 12.20 -13.48 -17.93
N ALA A 144 13.03 -12.43 -17.82
CA ALA A 144 14.39 -12.42 -18.37
C ALA A 144 15.42 -13.14 -17.47
N PHE A 145 15.18 -13.19 -16.15
CA PHE A 145 16.17 -13.67 -15.18
C PHE A 145 15.81 -15.01 -14.52
N ILE A 146 14.52 -15.33 -14.37
CA ILE A 146 14.05 -16.54 -13.72
C ILE A 146 13.52 -17.50 -14.77
N LYS A 147 14.28 -18.57 -15.03
CA LYS A 147 13.82 -19.68 -15.85
C LYS A 147 13.03 -20.65 -14.98
N PRO A 148 11.79 -21.01 -15.34
CA PRO A 148 11.11 -22.10 -14.66
C PRO A 148 11.92 -23.39 -14.85
N PRO A 149 12.02 -24.23 -13.82
CA PRO A 149 12.70 -25.51 -13.95
C PRO A 149 11.92 -26.41 -14.92
N ALA A 150 12.63 -27.38 -15.51
CA ALA A 150 12.01 -28.33 -16.41
C ALA A 150 10.85 -29.06 -15.72
N ALA A 151 9.75 -29.28 -16.43
CA ALA A 151 8.57 -29.95 -15.89
C ALA A 151 8.81 -31.43 -15.52
N ALA A 152 9.91 -32.01 -16.01
CA ALA A 152 10.26 -33.40 -15.75
C ALA A 152 11.13 -33.54 -14.49
N THR A 153 10.75 -34.47 -13.61
CA THR A 153 11.56 -34.89 -12.47
C THR A 153 12.94 -35.36 -12.94
N PRO A 154 14.05 -34.77 -12.45
CA PRO A 154 15.39 -35.16 -12.87
C PRO A 154 15.68 -36.65 -12.68
N ALA A 155 16.48 -37.24 -13.58
CA ALA A 155 16.83 -38.66 -13.56
C ALA A 155 17.44 -39.12 -12.21
N ARG A 156 18.19 -38.24 -11.54
CA ARG A 156 18.80 -38.49 -10.22
C ARG A 156 17.75 -38.80 -9.12
N ILE A 157 16.55 -38.23 -9.25
CA ILE A 157 15.44 -38.46 -8.32
C ILE A 157 14.71 -39.74 -8.73
N THR A 158 14.35 -39.89 -10.00
CA THR A 158 13.59 -41.06 -10.50
C THR A 158 14.38 -42.36 -10.42
N SER A 159 15.71 -42.31 -10.52
CA SER A 159 16.58 -43.49 -10.43
C SER A 159 16.86 -43.95 -9.00
N SER A 160 16.46 -43.17 -7.99
CA SER A 160 16.78 -43.47 -6.60
C SER A 160 15.52 -43.85 -5.82
N PRO A 161 15.42 -45.08 -5.29
CA PRO A 161 14.29 -45.47 -4.44
C PRO A 161 14.24 -44.72 -3.10
N LYS A 162 15.31 -43.97 -2.76
CA LYS A 162 15.33 -43.06 -1.61
C LYS A 162 14.58 -41.76 -1.88
N PHE A 163 14.57 -41.28 -3.12
CA PHE A 163 13.98 -40.00 -3.50
C PHE A 163 12.64 -40.16 -4.24
N PHE A 164 12.48 -41.21 -5.04
CA PHE A 164 11.21 -41.56 -5.65
C PHE A 164 10.42 -42.52 -4.74
N PRO A 165 9.09 -42.33 -4.55
CA PRO A 165 8.21 -41.35 -5.20
C PRO A 165 8.09 -40.00 -4.47
N TYR A 166 8.74 -39.82 -3.31
CA TYR A 166 8.53 -38.66 -2.43
C TYR A 166 8.82 -37.30 -3.07
N PHE A 167 9.72 -37.25 -4.05
CA PHE A 167 10.07 -36.04 -4.80
C PHE A 167 9.56 -36.04 -6.26
N GLU A 168 8.59 -36.88 -6.57
CA GLU A 168 7.91 -36.86 -7.87
C GLU A 168 7.17 -35.53 -8.07
N ASN A 169 7.40 -34.85 -9.19
CA ASN A 169 6.86 -33.51 -9.50
C ASN A 169 7.39 -32.36 -8.62
N CYS A 170 8.47 -32.58 -7.85
CA CYS A 170 9.10 -31.48 -7.14
C CYS A 170 9.80 -30.52 -8.10
N ILE A 171 9.40 -29.25 -8.06
CA ILE A 171 9.90 -28.15 -8.89
C ILE A 171 11.26 -27.63 -8.36
N GLY A 172 11.85 -28.30 -7.36
CA GLY A 172 13.11 -27.90 -6.71
C GLY A 172 12.92 -26.76 -5.70
N ALA A 173 13.79 -26.70 -4.70
CA ALA A 173 13.96 -25.52 -3.87
C ALA A 173 14.69 -24.44 -4.71
N ILE A 174 14.30 -23.17 -4.58
CA ILE A 174 14.98 -22.04 -5.23
C ILE A 174 16.41 -21.87 -4.71
N ASP A 175 16.69 -22.39 -3.51
CA ASP A 175 18.04 -22.44 -2.95
C ASP A 175 18.65 -23.82 -3.17
N GLY A 176 19.71 -23.85 -3.95
CA GLY A 176 20.41 -25.06 -4.38
C GLY A 176 21.82 -24.69 -4.79
N VAL A 177 22.60 -24.20 -3.82
CA VAL A 177 24.07 -24.18 -3.84
C VAL A 177 24.61 -25.37 -3.05
#